data_AF-A0A932D0I2-F1
#
_entry.id   AF-A0A932D0I2-F1
#
_cell.length_a   1.000
_cell.length_b   1.000
_cell.length_c   1.000
_cell.angle_alpha   90.00
_cell.angle_beta   90.00
_cell.angle_gamma   90.00
#
_symmetry.space_group_name_H-M   'P 1'
#
loop_
_entity.id
_entity.type
_entity.pdbx_description
1 polymer ?
#
loop_
_entity_poly.entity_id
_entity_poly.type
_entity_poly.pdbx_seq_one_letter_code
_entity_poly.pdbx_strand_id
1 'polypeptide(L)'
;MVRQILSCLLCVLAVTVAEREAEACGGLFCDQSTVVIPPAQSSERIVFVVNAAGWTAAPEGMAAQAELQGGDPDPEPLTGQSVDAYIEIAYSGAAASFAWIVPLLAPPVLIGTAQTEIFNDLDQATAPRFTFTYATGSSTVSSGGGMGCGGSAAMAGDAYEPEGKVADPEVTVIGTGRVGPYEVAVLDAASAADLRSWLVSHDYQIPDGTDPILDRYVEEGKTFAAFRLADGEGVGAIEPVVIRTPGAEPCIPLRLTPVASEPVLSVTAIIMASGLVRPGNFNDAGLDESAVRPTSPFTTDYQTRLRQNVQALGGLAVETEFAGPADYVEATSTTSFAILDRIGFVTRLSTRMAPEEMTTDPIFLETPEQTTISRDYTIDVTNDDAALTALGVQPAATGADTADDDDGCTAAGRNRSPLPLLWLVPVALLLRRRSR
;
A
#
# COMPACT_ATOMS: atom_id res chain seq x y z
N MET A 1 16.69 67.33 39.34
CA MET A 1 16.69 65.94 39.82
C MET A 1 15.79 65.12 38.89
N VAL A 2 16.37 64.17 38.13
CA VAL A 2 15.73 62.93 37.61
C VAL A 2 14.65 63.16 36.52
N ARG A 3 14.61 62.57 35.31
CA ARG A 3 15.09 61.31 34.70
C ARG A 3 14.99 61.48 33.16
N GLN A 4 16.07 61.43 32.39
CA GLN A 4 16.57 60.30 31.59
C GLN A 4 15.58 59.63 30.59
N ILE A 5 15.93 59.84 29.32
CA ILE A 5 15.56 59.18 28.07
C ILE A 5 16.02 57.71 28.09
N LEU A 6 15.17 56.75 27.69
CA LEU A 6 15.61 55.57 26.92
C LEU A 6 14.46 54.83 26.22
N SER A 7 14.73 54.50 24.96
CA SER A 7 13.99 53.70 23.99
C SER A 7 13.43 52.37 24.49
N CYS A 8 12.28 51.97 23.94
CA CYS A 8 12.03 50.60 23.45
C CYS A 8 10.83 50.63 22.49
N LEU A 9 11.13 50.64 21.20
CA LEU A 9 10.18 50.38 20.12
C LEU A 9 10.00 48.86 20.05
N LEU A 10 8.89 48.33 20.56
CA LEU A 10 8.56 46.91 20.44
C LEU A 10 7.73 46.72 19.15
N CYS A 11 8.39 46.38 18.05
CA CYS A 11 7.71 45.84 16.87
C CYS A 11 7.25 44.42 17.19
N VAL A 12 5.95 44.25 17.42
CA VAL A 12 5.31 42.93 17.44
C VAL A 12 5.17 42.50 15.98
N LEU A 13 6.07 41.64 15.51
CA LEU A 13 5.91 40.92 14.25
C LEU A 13 4.85 39.85 14.49
N ALA A 14 3.63 40.07 14.00
CA ALA A 14 2.62 39.03 13.93
C ALA A 14 3.05 38.03 12.86
N VAL A 15 3.53 36.86 13.27
CA VAL A 15 3.70 35.71 12.37
C VAL A 15 2.30 35.17 12.10
N THR A 16 1.75 35.49 10.94
CA THR A 16 0.57 34.80 10.41
C THR A 16 1.00 33.40 10.01
N VAL A 17 0.67 32.40 10.83
CA VAL A 17 0.69 31.01 10.39
C VAL A 17 -0.44 30.89 9.39
N ALA A 18 -0.11 30.80 8.10
CA ALA A 18 -1.07 30.38 7.09
C ALA A 18 -1.31 28.88 7.34
N GLU A 19 -2.48 28.55 7.87
CA GLU A 19 -2.98 27.17 7.89
C GLU A 19 -3.08 26.72 6.42
N ARG A 20 -2.28 25.72 6.04
CA ARG A 20 -2.34 25.15 4.69
C ARG A 20 -3.49 24.16 4.64
N GLU A 21 -4.39 24.39 3.71
CA GLU A 21 -5.55 23.56 3.41
C GLU A 21 -5.10 22.14 3.04
N ALA A 22 -5.78 21.14 3.61
CA ALA A 22 -5.54 19.73 3.35
C ALA A 22 -6.28 19.32 2.06
N GLU A 23 -5.66 18.44 1.30
CA GLU A 23 -5.91 18.14 -0.10
C GLU A 23 -5.92 16.60 -0.26
N ALA A 24 -6.89 16.01 -0.99
CA ALA A 24 -7.17 14.57 -1.13
C ALA A 24 -7.20 13.98 -2.58
N CYS A 25 -6.77 12.72 -2.82
CA CYS A 25 -6.76 12.00 -4.14
C CYS A 25 -6.97 10.46 -4.06
N GLY A 26 -7.88 9.78 -4.82
CA GLY A 26 -8.10 8.28 -4.94
C GLY A 26 -9.49 7.73 -4.43
N GLY A 27 -9.95 6.45 -4.50
CA GLY A 27 -11.41 6.13 -4.39
C GLY A 27 -12.01 4.87 -3.70
N LEU A 28 -13.37 4.78 -3.72
CA LEU A 28 -14.33 3.98 -2.91
C LEU A 28 -14.85 2.65 -3.51
N PHE A 29 -15.10 1.55 -2.79
CA PHE A 29 -15.75 0.31 -3.32
C PHE A 29 -17.09 -0.05 -2.66
N CYS A 30 -18.01 -0.73 -3.38
CA CYS A 30 -19.38 -1.05 -2.89
C CYS A 30 -19.80 -2.52 -3.01
N ASP A 31 -20.25 -3.14 -1.90
CA ASP A 31 -21.12 -4.34 -1.92
C ASP A 31 -22.24 -4.19 -0.88
N GLN A 32 -23.47 -4.58 -1.24
CA GLN A 32 -24.68 -4.56 -0.43
C GLN A 32 -25.34 -5.95 -0.51
N SER A 33 -24.76 -6.94 0.17
CA SER A 33 -25.35 -8.26 0.36
C SER A 33 -25.52 -8.56 1.85
N THR A 34 -26.73 -8.97 2.26
CA THR A 34 -27.10 -9.32 3.66
C THR A 34 -26.45 -10.61 4.18
N VAL A 35 -25.45 -11.13 3.46
CA VAL A 35 -24.43 -12.05 3.95
C VAL A 35 -23.09 -11.31 3.80
N VAL A 36 -22.66 -10.67 4.88
CA VAL A 36 -21.41 -9.91 4.92
C VAL A 36 -20.23 -10.89 4.85
N ILE A 37 -19.73 -11.14 3.65
CA ILE A 37 -18.29 -11.39 3.47
C ILE A 37 -17.81 -10.18 2.66
N PRO A 38 -17.25 -9.14 3.31
CA PRO A 38 -16.70 -8.01 2.58
C PRO A 38 -15.61 -8.54 1.63
N PRO A 39 -15.37 -7.92 0.47
CA PRO A 39 -14.03 -7.96 -0.11
C PRO A 39 -13.06 -7.48 0.98
N ALA A 40 -12.36 -8.41 1.61
CA ALA A 40 -11.33 -8.09 2.59
C ALA A 40 -10.17 -7.46 1.81
N GLN A 41 -10.16 -6.13 1.71
CA GLN A 41 -8.93 -5.43 1.35
C GLN A 41 -8.01 -5.47 2.58
N SER A 42 -7.12 -6.45 2.61
CA SER A 42 -6.08 -6.55 3.65
C SER A 42 -4.94 -5.53 3.45
N SER A 43 -4.85 -4.98 2.23
CA SER A 43 -3.81 -4.04 1.84
C SER A 43 -4.22 -3.17 0.65
N GLU A 44 -3.88 -1.88 0.70
CA GLU A 44 -3.98 -0.93 -0.40
C GLU A 44 -2.56 -0.58 -0.88
N ARG A 45 -2.33 -0.69 -2.20
CA ARG A 45 -1.04 -0.41 -2.85
C ARG A 45 -1.22 0.64 -3.92
N ILE A 46 -0.47 1.73 -3.80
CA ILE A 46 -0.54 2.85 -4.72
C ILE A 46 0.88 3.20 -5.14
N VAL A 47 1.07 3.40 -6.44
CA VAL A 47 2.34 3.86 -7.00
C VAL A 47 2.12 5.27 -7.54
N PHE A 48 2.98 6.20 -7.15
CA PHE A 48 2.96 7.57 -7.64
C PHE A 48 4.20 7.87 -8.46
N VAL A 49 4.02 8.61 -9.56
CA VAL A 49 5.13 9.19 -10.32
C VAL A 49 4.95 10.71 -10.36
N VAL A 50 5.88 11.44 -9.75
CA VAL A 50 5.92 12.90 -9.81
C VAL A 50 6.71 13.31 -11.05
N ASN A 51 5.99 13.88 -12.02
CA ASN A 51 6.52 14.28 -13.32
C ASN A 51 6.92 15.76 -13.30
N ALA A 52 8.10 16.06 -13.83
CA ALA A 52 8.55 17.43 -14.05
C ALA A 52 7.64 18.19 -15.03
N ALA A 53 7.70 19.52 -14.98
CA ALA A 53 6.91 20.38 -15.85
C ALA A 53 7.21 20.16 -17.34
N GLY A 54 6.17 20.23 -18.18
CA GLY A 54 6.28 20.00 -19.62
C GLY A 54 6.34 18.52 -20.02
N TRP A 55 6.19 17.58 -19.08
CA TRP A 55 6.04 16.17 -19.41
C TRP A 55 4.67 15.89 -20.04
N THR A 56 4.66 15.40 -21.28
CA THR A 56 3.44 15.17 -22.06
C THR A 56 3.20 13.72 -22.43
N ALA A 57 4.22 12.86 -22.35
CA ALA A 57 4.07 11.48 -22.80
C ALA A 57 3.04 10.76 -21.93
N ALA A 58 2.03 10.22 -22.60
CA ALA A 58 1.15 9.21 -22.05
C ALA A 58 1.96 7.90 -21.94
N PRO A 59 2.04 7.28 -20.75
CA PRO A 59 2.43 5.89 -20.61
C PRO A 59 1.72 4.99 -21.62
N GLU A 60 2.31 3.87 -22.01
CA GLU A 60 1.64 2.92 -22.92
C GLU A 60 0.32 2.43 -22.28
N GLY A 61 -0.80 2.54 -23.01
CA GLY A 61 -2.14 2.16 -22.52
C GLY A 61 -2.95 3.29 -21.85
N MET A 62 -2.42 4.51 -21.84
CA MET A 62 -3.12 5.69 -21.32
C MET A 62 -3.86 6.45 -22.43
N ALA A 63 -5.16 6.70 -22.26
CA ALA A 63 -5.98 7.50 -23.16
C ALA A 63 -6.13 8.93 -22.63
N ALA A 64 -5.91 9.95 -23.47
CA ALA A 64 -6.06 11.34 -23.06
C ALA A 64 -7.51 11.63 -22.63
N GLN A 65 -7.72 12.49 -21.63
CA GLN A 65 -9.10 12.91 -21.27
C GLN A 65 -9.82 13.56 -22.48
N ALA A 66 -9.06 14.18 -23.38
CA ALA A 66 -9.55 14.68 -24.66
C ALA A 66 -10.12 13.56 -25.56
N GLU A 67 -9.57 12.33 -25.53
CA GLU A 67 -10.13 11.18 -26.26
C GLU A 67 -11.46 10.71 -25.64
N LEU A 68 -11.62 10.82 -24.32
CA LEU A 68 -12.91 10.56 -23.66
C LEU A 68 -14.00 11.50 -24.20
N GLN A 69 -13.64 12.73 -24.57
CA GLN A 69 -14.52 13.74 -25.16
C GLN A 69 -14.56 13.72 -26.70
N GLY A 70 -13.89 12.79 -27.38
CA GLY A 70 -13.80 12.76 -28.85
C GLY A 70 -12.96 13.90 -29.47
N GLY A 71 -12.10 14.55 -28.67
CA GLY A 71 -11.13 15.56 -29.05
C GLY A 71 -9.79 14.98 -29.51
N ASP A 72 -8.80 15.86 -29.73
CA ASP A 72 -7.45 15.50 -30.19
C ASP A 72 -6.76 14.55 -29.19
N PRO A 73 -6.18 13.41 -29.64
CA PRO A 73 -5.52 12.44 -28.76
C PRO A 73 -4.28 12.96 -28.02
N ASP A 74 -3.67 14.06 -28.47
CA ASP A 74 -2.51 14.65 -27.77
C ASP A 74 -2.97 15.70 -26.74
N PRO A 75 -2.89 15.42 -25.42
CA PRO A 75 -3.24 16.42 -24.42
C PRO A 75 -2.26 17.60 -24.50
N GLU A 76 -2.78 18.82 -24.39
CA GLU A 76 -1.95 20.03 -24.31
C GLU A 76 -0.89 19.87 -23.20
N PRO A 77 0.38 20.25 -23.45
CA PRO A 77 1.44 20.11 -22.47
C PRO A 77 1.08 20.78 -21.15
N LEU A 78 1.21 20.03 -20.04
CA LEU A 78 1.08 20.64 -18.73
C LEU A 78 2.20 21.64 -18.51
N THR A 79 1.83 22.89 -18.26
CA THR A 79 2.76 24.00 -18.00
C THR A 79 3.46 23.86 -16.65
N GLY A 80 2.90 23.07 -15.74
CA GLY A 80 3.45 22.72 -14.43
C GLY A 80 3.72 21.23 -14.28
N GLN A 81 4.11 20.83 -13.07
CA GLN A 81 4.30 19.42 -12.69
C GLN A 81 2.98 18.64 -12.75
N SER A 82 3.09 17.32 -12.79
CA SER A 82 1.94 16.43 -12.66
C SER A 82 2.26 15.20 -11.82
N VAL A 83 1.22 14.56 -11.30
CA VAL A 83 1.33 13.29 -10.57
C VAL A 83 0.54 12.23 -11.33
N ASP A 84 1.18 11.10 -11.61
CA ASP A 84 0.51 9.88 -12.06
C ASP A 84 0.26 8.99 -10.85
N ALA A 85 -1.00 8.74 -10.51
CA ALA A 85 -1.43 7.82 -9.47
C ALA A 85 -1.87 6.51 -10.09
N TYR A 86 -1.07 5.45 -9.93
CA TYR A 86 -1.40 4.08 -10.31
C TYR A 86 -2.03 3.40 -9.11
N ILE A 87 -3.26 2.92 -9.27
CA ILE A 87 -4.07 2.38 -8.17
C ILE A 87 -4.50 0.96 -8.52
N GLU A 88 -4.17 0.01 -7.65
CA GLU A 88 -4.61 -1.37 -7.74
C GLU A 88 -6.00 -1.51 -7.10
N ILE A 89 -6.94 -2.08 -7.85
CA ILE A 89 -8.33 -2.25 -7.43
C ILE A 89 -8.59 -3.72 -7.10
N ALA A 90 -8.92 -4.02 -5.85
CA ALA A 90 -9.42 -5.33 -5.45
C ALA A 90 -10.92 -5.23 -5.12
N TYR A 91 -11.74 -5.99 -5.86
CA TYR A 91 -13.19 -6.00 -5.69
C TYR A 91 -13.74 -7.43 -5.69
N SER A 92 -14.65 -7.71 -4.76
CA SER A 92 -15.48 -8.92 -4.77
C SER A 92 -16.93 -8.52 -4.60
N GLY A 93 -17.75 -8.80 -5.60
CA GLY A 93 -19.16 -8.44 -5.65
C GLY A 93 -19.73 -8.72 -7.03
N ALA A 94 -20.97 -8.27 -7.28
CA ALA A 94 -21.55 -8.35 -8.62
C ALA A 94 -20.96 -7.27 -9.54
N ALA A 95 -20.70 -7.60 -10.81
CA ALA A 95 -20.16 -6.64 -11.77
C ALA A 95 -21.06 -5.39 -11.93
N ALA A 96 -22.38 -5.59 -11.94
CA ALA A 96 -23.36 -4.50 -12.01
C ALA A 96 -23.39 -3.60 -10.77
N SER A 97 -22.82 -4.06 -9.65
CA SER A 97 -22.73 -3.30 -8.40
C SER A 97 -21.37 -2.62 -8.23
N PHE A 98 -20.44 -2.84 -9.17
CA PHE A 98 -19.14 -2.18 -9.13
C PHE A 98 -19.31 -0.69 -9.41
N ALA A 99 -19.01 0.12 -8.40
CA ALA A 99 -18.81 1.54 -8.52
C ALA A 99 -17.55 1.91 -7.74
N TRP A 100 -16.69 2.72 -8.36
CA TRP A 100 -15.49 3.25 -7.73
C TRP A 100 -15.39 4.76 -7.86
N ILE A 101 -15.39 5.48 -6.72
CA ILE A 101 -15.44 6.96 -6.72
C ILE A 101 -14.17 7.50 -6.10
N VAL A 102 -13.42 8.25 -6.87
CA VAL A 102 -12.10 8.76 -6.56
C VAL A 102 -12.13 10.30 -6.44
N PRO A 103 -12.07 10.92 -5.25
CA PRO A 103 -11.80 12.34 -5.14
C PRO A 103 -10.41 12.67 -5.69
N LEU A 104 -10.24 13.85 -6.27
CA LEU A 104 -9.02 14.31 -6.93
C LEU A 104 -8.78 15.78 -6.59
N LEU A 105 -7.51 16.12 -6.35
CA LEU A 105 -7.06 17.50 -6.08
C LEU A 105 -7.42 18.49 -7.18
N ALA A 106 -7.37 18.01 -8.41
CA ALA A 106 -7.66 18.78 -9.60
C ALA A 106 -8.28 17.84 -10.64
N PRO A 107 -9.03 18.41 -11.61
CA PRO A 107 -9.49 17.64 -12.76
C PRO A 107 -8.33 16.84 -13.39
N PRO A 108 -8.48 15.53 -13.59
CA PRO A 108 -7.45 14.70 -14.16
C PRO A 108 -7.28 15.04 -15.64
N VAL A 109 -6.04 15.12 -16.10
CA VAL A 109 -5.69 15.41 -17.50
C VAL A 109 -5.67 14.13 -18.33
N LEU A 110 -5.46 13.00 -17.66
CA LEU A 110 -5.40 11.69 -18.30
C LEU A 110 -5.93 10.61 -17.35
N ILE A 111 -6.70 9.66 -17.88
CA ILE A 111 -7.11 8.45 -17.18
C ILE A 111 -6.85 7.25 -18.10
N GLY A 112 -6.16 6.23 -17.60
CA GLY A 112 -5.81 5.03 -18.36
C GLY A 112 -5.87 3.77 -17.53
N THR A 113 -5.62 2.63 -18.18
CA THR A 113 -5.36 1.35 -17.51
C THR A 113 -3.87 1.19 -17.26
N ALA A 114 -3.52 0.41 -16.26
CA ALA A 114 -2.15 0.07 -15.91
C ALA A 114 -1.97 -1.43 -15.74
N GLN A 115 -0.73 -1.88 -15.89
CA GLN A 115 -0.34 -3.28 -15.72
C GLN A 115 -0.11 -3.59 -14.25
N THR A 116 -0.61 -4.72 -13.75
CA THR A 116 -0.43 -5.15 -12.35
C THR A 116 1.04 -5.38 -12.00
N GLU A 117 1.87 -5.71 -12.99
CA GLU A 117 3.30 -5.98 -12.85
C GLU A 117 4.07 -4.82 -12.20
N ILE A 118 3.66 -3.56 -12.44
CA ILE A 118 4.32 -2.38 -11.85
C ILE A 118 4.32 -2.45 -10.31
N PHE A 119 3.21 -2.86 -9.73
CA PHE A 119 3.08 -2.94 -8.29
C PHE A 119 3.99 -4.06 -7.75
N ASN A 120 4.00 -5.21 -8.42
CA ASN A 120 4.71 -6.40 -7.94
C ASN A 120 6.23 -6.24 -8.03
N ASP A 121 6.71 -5.71 -9.16
CA ASP A 121 8.13 -5.38 -9.34
C ASP A 121 8.59 -4.41 -8.25
N LEU A 122 7.88 -3.28 -8.10
CA LEU A 122 8.27 -2.25 -7.14
C LEU A 122 8.13 -2.71 -5.70
N ASP A 123 7.10 -3.49 -5.35
CA ASP A 123 6.96 -4.04 -4.00
C ASP A 123 8.12 -4.99 -3.67
N GLN A 124 8.40 -5.93 -4.56
CA GLN A 124 9.52 -6.86 -4.40
C GLN A 124 10.87 -6.15 -4.36
N ALA A 125 11.03 -5.04 -5.08
CA ALA A 125 12.25 -4.26 -5.17
C ALA A 125 12.46 -3.26 -4.01
N THR A 126 11.42 -2.94 -3.24
CA THR A 126 11.50 -1.90 -2.19
C THR A 126 11.13 -2.38 -0.78
N ALA A 127 10.43 -3.50 -0.62
CA ALA A 127 10.00 -3.97 0.70
C ALA A 127 11.17 -4.32 1.65
N PRO A 128 11.06 -4.12 2.97
CA PRO A 128 12.13 -4.39 3.91
C PRO A 128 12.44 -5.89 4.03
N ARG A 129 13.73 -6.20 4.17
CA ARG A 129 14.33 -7.53 4.26
C ARG A 129 15.18 -7.64 5.52
N PHE A 130 14.91 -8.66 6.33
CA PHE A 130 15.57 -8.89 7.59
C PHE A 130 16.39 -10.18 7.52
N THR A 131 17.70 -10.07 7.67
CA THR A 131 18.61 -11.20 7.79
C THR A 131 19.01 -11.35 9.25
N PHE A 132 18.56 -12.43 9.87
CA PHE A 132 18.92 -12.79 11.24
C PHE A 132 20.17 -13.66 11.22
N THR A 133 21.23 -13.20 11.88
CA THR A 133 22.48 -13.95 12.04
C THR A 133 22.57 -14.57 13.42
N TYR A 134 23.08 -15.79 13.51
CA TYR A 134 23.29 -16.53 14.75
C TYR A 134 24.55 -17.40 14.63
N ALA A 135 25.07 -17.91 15.75
CA ALA A 135 26.36 -18.61 15.80
C ALA A 135 26.53 -19.77 14.79
N THR A 136 25.43 -20.42 14.39
CA THR A 136 25.44 -21.58 13.48
C THR A 136 24.98 -21.27 12.05
N GLY A 137 24.64 -20.01 11.71
CA GLY A 137 24.18 -19.65 10.37
C GLY A 137 23.44 -18.31 10.27
N SER A 138 22.68 -18.13 9.19
CA SER A 138 21.78 -16.99 8.99
C SER A 138 20.45 -17.44 8.40
N SER A 139 19.39 -16.66 8.62
CA SER A 139 18.09 -16.82 7.98
C SER A 139 17.59 -15.47 7.48
N THR A 140 17.10 -15.38 6.24
CA THR A 140 16.58 -14.13 5.66
C THR A 140 15.07 -14.23 5.50
N VAL A 141 14.36 -13.23 6.02
CA VAL A 141 12.91 -13.10 5.97
C VAL A 141 12.56 -11.74 5.35
N SER A 142 11.79 -11.73 4.28
CA SER A 142 11.24 -10.51 3.68
C SER A 142 9.89 -10.19 4.32
N SER A 143 9.64 -8.93 4.69
CA SER A 143 8.38 -8.50 5.33
C SER A 143 7.38 -7.84 4.36
N GLY A 144 7.54 -8.07 3.05
CA GLY A 144 6.59 -7.62 2.02
C GLY A 144 5.26 -8.37 2.13
N GLY A 145 4.16 -7.63 2.30
CA GLY A 145 2.83 -8.21 2.42
C GLY A 145 2.27 -8.62 1.06
N GLY A 146 1.87 -9.89 0.92
CA GLY A 146 0.92 -10.33 -0.12
C GLY A 146 1.24 -11.65 -0.82
N MET A 147 0.76 -12.77 -0.26
CA MET A 147 0.54 -14.01 -1.02
C MET A 147 -0.84 -13.92 -1.69
N GLY A 148 -0.89 -13.78 -3.02
CA GLY A 148 -2.13 -13.84 -3.79
C GLY A 148 -2.74 -15.25 -3.79
N CYS A 149 -4.04 -15.35 -3.46
CA CYS A 149 -4.83 -16.57 -3.60
C CYS A 149 -5.95 -16.34 -4.63
N GLY A 150 -5.94 -17.12 -5.71
CA GLY A 150 -7.05 -17.21 -6.66
C GLY A 150 -8.06 -18.31 -6.29
N GLY A 151 -9.31 -18.17 -6.72
CA GLY A 151 -10.32 -19.23 -6.64
C GLY A 151 -11.75 -18.78 -6.99
N SER A 152 -12.40 -19.50 -7.92
CA SER A 152 -13.69 -19.22 -8.59
C SER A 152 -14.93 -19.76 -7.86
N ALA A 153 -16.13 -19.20 -8.10
CA ALA A 153 -17.42 -19.91 -8.29
C ALA A 153 -18.60 -18.94 -8.62
N ALA A 154 -19.58 -19.43 -9.39
CA ALA A 154 -20.76 -18.73 -9.94
C ALA A 154 -22.04 -18.85 -9.08
N MET A 155 -23.03 -17.94 -9.26
CA MET A 155 -24.46 -18.19 -9.56
C MET A 155 -25.28 -16.88 -9.73
N ALA A 156 -26.40 -16.97 -10.45
CA ALA A 156 -27.24 -15.89 -11.00
C ALA A 156 -28.52 -15.57 -10.19
N GLY A 157 -29.16 -14.41 -10.46
CA GLY A 157 -30.62 -14.24 -10.30
C GLY A 157 -31.16 -12.83 -10.05
N ASP A 158 -31.66 -12.21 -11.13
CA ASP A 158 -32.77 -11.23 -11.36
C ASP A 158 -33.14 -10.03 -10.46
N ALA A 159 -33.62 -9.01 -11.20
CA ALA A 159 -33.86 -7.61 -10.88
C ALA A 159 -35.25 -7.26 -10.31
N TYR A 160 -35.36 -6.05 -9.72
CA TYR A 160 -36.60 -5.26 -9.65
C TYR A 160 -36.30 -3.76 -9.43
N GLU A 161 -37.05 -2.90 -10.14
CA GLU A 161 -37.04 -1.42 -10.11
C GLU A 161 -38.43 -0.92 -9.65
N PRO A 162 -38.59 0.32 -9.13
CA PRO A 162 -39.08 1.36 -10.02
C PRO A 162 -38.56 2.79 -9.79
N GLU A 163 -38.73 3.57 -10.87
CA GLU A 163 -38.35 4.97 -11.14
C GLU A 163 -38.84 6.07 -10.19
N GLY A 164 -38.11 7.20 -10.24
CA GLY A 164 -38.63 8.55 -9.97
C GLY A 164 -37.62 9.64 -10.38
N LYS A 165 -37.69 10.12 -11.63
CA LYS A 165 -36.87 11.25 -12.14
C LYS A 165 -37.30 12.59 -11.53
N VAL A 166 -36.33 13.34 -11.01
CA VAL A 166 -36.38 14.81 -10.84
C VAL A 166 -35.12 15.39 -11.47
N ALA A 167 -35.26 16.53 -12.15
CA ALA A 167 -34.26 17.14 -13.02
C ALA A 167 -33.15 17.91 -12.27
N ASP A 168 -31.94 17.79 -12.84
CA ASP A 168 -30.66 18.51 -12.70
C ASP A 168 -30.26 19.07 -11.32
N PRO A 169 -29.35 18.38 -10.60
CA PRO A 169 -28.57 19.00 -9.54
C PRO A 169 -27.34 19.73 -10.11
N GLU A 170 -26.74 20.57 -9.27
CA GLU A 170 -25.62 21.50 -9.49
C GLU A 170 -24.27 20.81 -9.81
N VAL A 171 -24.30 19.60 -10.41
CA VAL A 171 -23.14 18.78 -10.77
C VAL A 171 -22.69 19.13 -12.19
N THR A 172 -21.46 19.61 -12.31
CA THR A 172 -20.80 19.83 -13.59
C THR A 172 -20.08 18.56 -14.02
N VAL A 173 -20.51 17.98 -15.14
CA VAL A 173 -19.80 16.85 -15.78
C VAL A 173 -18.63 17.41 -16.59
N ILE A 174 -17.41 17.25 -16.06
CA ILE A 174 -16.17 17.67 -16.71
C ILE A 174 -15.87 16.79 -17.92
N GLY A 175 -16.17 15.49 -17.84
CA GLY A 175 -16.01 14.59 -18.97
C GLY A 175 -16.52 13.18 -18.68
N THR A 176 -16.80 12.42 -19.72
CA THR A 176 -17.20 11.01 -19.64
C THR A 176 -16.49 10.23 -20.73
N GLY A 177 -16.17 8.96 -20.51
CA GLY A 177 -15.70 8.09 -21.58
C GLY A 177 -15.40 6.68 -21.12
N ARG A 178 -14.75 5.90 -21.98
CA ARG A 178 -14.39 4.51 -21.70
C ARG A 178 -12.87 4.37 -21.54
N VAL A 179 -12.45 3.71 -20.47
CA VAL A 179 -11.04 3.40 -20.18
C VAL A 179 -10.95 1.91 -19.86
N GLY A 180 -10.42 1.12 -20.80
CA GLY A 180 -10.39 -0.34 -20.69
C GLY A 180 -11.79 -0.94 -20.40
N PRO A 181 -11.97 -1.67 -19.28
CA PRO A 181 -13.25 -2.27 -18.89
C PRO A 181 -14.22 -1.24 -18.25
N TYR A 182 -13.79 -0.01 -18.02
CA TYR A 182 -14.53 0.98 -17.25
C TYR A 182 -15.24 2.00 -18.12
N GLU A 183 -16.44 2.37 -17.70
CA GLU A 183 -17.01 3.67 -18.01
C GLU A 183 -16.68 4.65 -16.88
N VAL A 184 -16.19 5.83 -17.27
CA VAL A 184 -15.63 6.82 -16.36
C VAL A 184 -16.38 8.14 -16.54
N ALA A 185 -16.75 8.77 -15.44
CA ALA A 185 -17.27 10.14 -15.40
C ALA A 185 -16.42 10.99 -14.45
N VAL A 186 -15.99 12.16 -14.91
CA VAL A 186 -15.28 13.16 -14.11
C VAL A 186 -16.28 14.26 -13.76
N LEU A 187 -16.45 14.49 -12.47
CA LEU A 187 -17.53 15.30 -11.90
C LEU A 187 -16.95 16.39 -11.00
N ASP A 188 -17.58 17.55 -11.04
CA ASP A 188 -17.45 18.62 -10.05
C ASP A 188 -18.85 18.88 -9.48
N ALA A 189 -18.98 19.02 -8.17
CA ALA A 189 -20.28 19.07 -7.51
C ALA A 189 -20.28 20.13 -6.41
N ALA A 190 -21.39 20.86 -6.26
CA ALA A 190 -21.54 21.89 -5.24
C ALA A 190 -21.93 21.34 -3.85
N SER A 191 -22.46 20.11 -3.76
CA SER A 191 -22.75 19.41 -2.50
C SER A 191 -22.65 17.89 -2.65
N ALA A 192 -22.47 17.13 -1.55
CA ALA A 192 -22.51 15.67 -1.64
C ALA A 192 -23.89 15.12 -1.99
N ALA A 193 -24.96 15.82 -1.60
CA ALA A 193 -26.32 15.44 -1.96
C ALA A 193 -26.54 15.49 -3.48
N ASP A 194 -26.00 16.51 -4.14
CA ASP A 194 -26.04 16.66 -5.59
C ASP A 194 -25.20 15.59 -6.28
N LEU A 195 -23.96 15.38 -5.79
CA LEU A 195 -23.07 14.34 -6.29
C LEU A 195 -23.71 12.95 -6.19
N ARG A 196 -24.26 12.60 -5.01
CA ARG A 196 -24.95 11.32 -4.79
C ARG A 196 -26.16 11.17 -5.69
N SER A 197 -26.98 12.21 -5.82
CA SER A 197 -28.17 12.17 -6.67
C SER A 197 -27.78 11.91 -8.13
N TRP A 198 -26.74 12.60 -8.62
CA TRP A 198 -26.21 12.37 -9.96
C TRP A 198 -25.71 10.93 -10.12
N LEU A 199 -24.88 10.45 -9.21
CA LEU A 199 -24.28 9.10 -9.26
C LEU A 199 -25.36 8.01 -9.26
N VAL A 200 -26.34 8.10 -8.35
CA VAL A 200 -27.46 7.14 -8.29
C VAL A 200 -28.31 7.19 -9.56
N SER A 201 -28.54 8.39 -10.11
CA SER A 201 -29.30 8.52 -11.37
C SER A 201 -28.59 7.99 -12.62
N HIS A 202 -27.28 7.73 -12.51
CA HIS A 202 -26.43 7.14 -13.55
C HIS A 202 -25.94 5.74 -13.15
N ASP A 203 -26.69 5.04 -12.29
CA ASP A 203 -26.49 3.65 -11.87
C ASP A 203 -25.20 3.36 -11.07
N TYR A 204 -24.51 4.39 -10.59
CA TYR A 204 -23.41 4.21 -9.64
C TYR A 204 -23.98 3.89 -8.25
N GLN A 205 -23.62 2.71 -7.74
CA GLN A 205 -23.98 2.30 -6.38
C GLN A 205 -23.10 3.05 -5.38
N ILE A 206 -23.69 3.65 -4.34
CA ILE A 206 -22.95 4.26 -3.22
C ILE A 206 -23.52 3.71 -1.91
N PRO A 207 -22.68 3.26 -0.96
CA PRO A 207 -23.17 2.77 0.31
C PRO A 207 -23.83 3.90 1.12
N ASP A 208 -24.79 3.53 1.95
CA ASP A 208 -25.34 4.48 2.93
C ASP A 208 -24.26 4.92 3.93
N GLY A 209 -24.32 6.17 4.35
CA GLY A 209 -23.36 6.74 5.31
C GLY A 209 -22.08 7.31 4.70
N THR A 210 -21.93 7.28 3.37
CA THR A 210 -20.81 7.93 2.66
C THR A 210 -20.97 9.45 2.56
N ASP A 211 -22.21 9.98 2.62
CA ASP A 211 -22.51 11.40 2.39
C ASP A 211 -21.68 12.35 3.28
N PRO A 212 -21.51 12.13 4.60
CA PRO A 212 -20.70 13.00 5.44
C PRO A 212 -19.21 13.03 5.05
N ILE A 213 -18.73 11.98 4.39
CA ILE A 213 -17.35 11.89 3.91
C ILE A 213 -17.22 12.63 2.57
N LEU A 214 -18.18 12.42 1.65
CA LEU A 214 -18.23 13.14 0.37
C LEU A 214 -18.42 14.65 0.58
N ASP A 215 -19.19 15.06 1.58
CA ASP A 215 -19.40 16.48 1.91
C ASP A 215 -18.07 17.16 2.20
N ARG A 216 -17.16 16.51 2.93
CA ARG A 216 -15.83 17.07 3.19
C ARG A 216 -15.02 17.27 1.91
N TYR A 217 -15.09 16.34 0.97
CA TYR A 217 -14.37 16.48 -0.30
C TYR A 217 -14.94 17.57 -1.17
N VAL A 218 -16.27 17.71 -1.18
CA VAL A 218 -16.92 18.80 -1.89
C VAL A 218 -16.57 20.16 -1.25
N GLU A 219 -16.59 20.26 0.08
CA GLU A 219 -16.17 21.46 0.82
C GLU A 219 -14.69 21.82 0.56
N GLU A 220 -13.83 20.82 0.37
CA GLU A 220 -12.42 20.96 0.00
C GLU A 220 -12.21 21.23 -1.52
N GLY A 221 -13.29 21.41 -2.28
CA GLY A 221 -13.26 21.75 -3.71
C GLY A 221 -12.71 20.64 -4.59
N LYS A 222 -12.81 19.38 -4.18
CA LYS A 222 -12.32 18.23 -4.95
C LYS A 222 -13.22 17.93 -6.13
N THR A 223 -12.59 17.39 -7.17
CA THR A 223 -13.30 16.76 -8.30
C THR A 223 -13.35 15.25 -8.09
N PHE A 224 -14.24 14.56 -8.79
CA PHE A 224 -14.47 13.13 -8.58
C PHE A 224 -14.38 12.38 -9.89
N ALA A 225 -13.55 11.32 -9.94
CA ALA A 225 -13.60 10.35 -11.01
C ALA A 225 -14.43 9.13 -10.56
N ALA A 226 -15.56 8.90 -11.22
CA ALA A 226 -16.48 7.81 -10.93
C ALA A 226 -16.36 6.74 -12.02
N PHE A 227 -16.03 5.51 -11.62
CA PHE A 227 -15.83 4.35 -12.46
C PHE A 227 -16.94 3.34 -12.24
N ARG A 228 -17.48 2.79 -13.32
CA ARG A 228 -18.36 1.60 -13.31
C ARG A 228 -17.87 0.63 -14.38
N LEU A 229 -18.19 -0.65 -14.26
CA LEU A 229 -17.89 -1.60 -15.32
C LEU A 229 -18.80 -1.33 -16.53
N ALA A 230 -18.21 -1.37 -17.73
CA ALA A 230 -18.96 -1.24 -18.97
C ALA A 230 -19.88 -2.45 -19.19
N ASP A 231 -20.95 -2.25 -19.95
CA ASP A 231 -21.91 -3.31 -20.23
C ASP A 231 -21.25 -4.55 -20.86
N GLY A 232 -21.48 -5.72 -20.25
CA GLY A 232 -20.90 -7.00 -20.66
C GLY A 232 -19.53 -7.32 -20.05
N GLU A 233 -18.90 -6.38 -19.33
CA GLU A 233 -17.69 -6.64 -18.56
C GLU A 233 -18.01 -7.34 -17.23
N GLY A 234 -17.12 -8.23 -16.81
CA GLY A 234 -17.20 -8.93 -15.53
C GLY A 234 -16.17 -8.41 -14.54
N VAL A 235 -16.33 -8.77 -13.26
CA VAL A 235 -15.35 -8.43 -12.19
C VAL A 235 -13.94 -8.93 -12.52
N GLY A 236 -13.81 -10.04 -13.27
CA GLY A 236 -12.51 -10.55 -13.71
C GLY A 236 -11.81 -9.70 -14.78
N ALA A 237 -12.49 -8.69 -15.34
CA ALA A 237 -11.91 -7.74 -16.28
C ALA A 237 -11.34 -6.49 -15.58
N ILE A 238 -11.48 -6.38 -14.26
CA ILE A 238 -10.93 -5.25 -13.48
C ILE A 238 -9.41 -5.22 -13.65
N GLU A 239 -8.93 -4.09 -14.14
CA GLU A 239 -7.52 -3.77 -14.33
C GLU A 239 -7.13 -2.56 -13.46
N PRO A 240 -5.88 -2.46 -13.01
CA PRO A 240 -5.39 -1.25 -12.35
C PRO A 240 -5.62 0.01 -13.20
N VAL A 241 -5.83 1.13 -12.53
CA VAL A 241 -6.08 2.42 -13.19
C VAL A 241 -4.91 3.36 -12.91
N VAL A 242 -4.57 4.19 -13.89
CA VAL A 242 -3.64 5.30 -13.72
C VAL A 242 -4.34 6.62 -14.00
N ILE A 243 -4.21 7.58 -13.09
CA ILE A 243 -4.82 8.91 -13.17
C ILE A 243 -3.71 9.96 -13.12
N ARG A 244 -3.63 10.83 -14.12
CA ARG A 244 -2.72 11.99 -14.15
C ARG A 244 -3.45 13.24 -13.71
N THR A 245 -2.99 13.88 -12.64
CA THR A 245 -3.49 15.19 -12.20
C THR A 245 -2.38 16.25 -12.28
N PRO A 246 -2.71 17.52 -12.57
CA PRO A 246 -1.79 18.63 -12.38
C PRO A 246 -1.36 18.73 -10.91
N GLY A 247 -0.13 19.18 -10.66
CA GLY A 247 0.40 19.35 -9.31
C GLY A 247 1.64 18.51 -9.05
N ALA A 248 2.16 18.58 -7.83
CA ALA A 248 3.38 17.88 -7.42
C ALA A 248 3.21 17.10 -6.11
N GLU A 249 1.98 17.04 -5.58
CA GLU A 249 1.68 16.50 -4.27
C GLU A 249 0.88 15.20 -4.42
N PRO A 250 1.53 14.02 -4.35
CA PRO A 250 0.83 12.76 -4.22
C PRO A 250 -0.04 12.75 -2.96
N CYS A 251 -1.26 12.21 -3.08
CA CYS A 251 -2.17 12.06 -1.96
C CYS A 251 -2.99 10.77 -2.09
N ILE A 252 -3.35 10.17 -0.95
CA ILE A 252 -4.18 8.97 -0.82
C ILE A 252 -5.42 9.33 0.00
N PRO A 253 -6.65 8.96 -0.38
CA PRO A 253 -7.90 9.47 0.18
C PRO A 253 -8.50 8.46 1.14
N LEU A 254 -7.75 8.22 2.21
CA LEU A 254 -8.09 7.21 3.17
C LEU A 254 -9.46 7.44 3.83
N ARG A 255 -10.03 8.65 3.82
CA ARG A 255 -11.34 8.88 4.46
C ARG A 255 -12.49 8.11 3.83
N LEU A 256 -12.41 7.67 2.57
CA LEU A 256 -13.46 6.82 1.94
C LEU A 256 -13.25 5.33 2.20
N THR A 257 -12.06 4.93 2.61
CA THR A 257 -11.66 3.53 2.80
C THR A 257 -12.30 2.80 4.01
N PRO A 258 -12.77 3.46 5.11
CA PRO A 258 -13.40 2.81 6.26
C PRO A 258 -14.64 1.97 5.95
N VAL A 259 -15.34 2.30 4.85
CA VAL A 259 -16.63 1.70 4.51
C VAL A 259 -16.50 0.22 4.11
N ALA A 260 -15.27 -0.25 3.79
CA ALA A 260 -15.01 -1.61 3.30
C ALA A 260 -13.74 -2.29 3.87
N SER A 261 -13.17 -1.77 4.96
CA SER A 261 -11.86 -2.23 5.48
C SER A 261 -11.95 -3.33 6.54
N GLU A 262 -10.93 -4.19 6.60
CA GLU A 262 -10.61 -5.03 7.76
C GLU A 262 -10.34 -4.18 9.03
N PRO A 263 -10.33 -4.76 10.26
CA PRO A 263 -10.11 -3.99 11.48
C PRO A 263 -8.78 -3.21 11.51
N VAL A 264 -7.79 -3.59 10.69
CA VAL A 264 -6.58 -2.79 10.43
C VAL A 264 -6.16 -2.97 8.96
N LEU A 265 -6.28 -1.91 8.16
CA LEU A 265 -5.81 -1.87 6.77
C LEU A 265 -4.30 -1.60 6.72
N SER A 266 -3.59 -2.24 5.79
CA SER A 266 -2.21 -1.89 5.46
C SER A 266 -2.20 -0.99 4.22
N VAL A 267 -1.55 0.17 4.26
CA VAL A 267 -1.46 1.07 3.10
C VAL A 267 0.01 1.22 2.74
N THR A 268 0.34 0.99 1.46
CA THR A 268 1.70 1.14 0.94
C THR A 268 1.70 2.11 -0.23
N ALA A 269 2.52 3.14 -0.14
CA ALA A 269 2.76 4.11 -1.22
C ALA A 269 4.20 3.96 -1.72
N ILE A 270 4.38 3.74 -3.01
CA ILE A 270 5.71 3.78 -3.65
C ILE A 270 5.74 5.01 -4.54
N ILE A 271 6.56 5.99 -4.17
CA ILE A 271 6.59 7.31 -4.81
C ILE A 271 7.92 7.47 -5.53
N MET A 272 7.84 7.69 -6.83
CA MET A 272 8.98 7.97 -7.69
C MET A 272 9.00 9.47 -7.97
N ALA A 273 10.08 10.14 -7.58
CA ALA A 273 10.27 11.59 -7.70
C ALA A 273 11.74 11.94 -7.97
N SER A 274 12.07 13.23 -8.04
CA SER A 274 13.45 13.68 -8.25
C SER A 274 14.33 13.55 -7.00
N GLY A 275 13.72 13.49 -5.83
CA GLY A 275 14.35 13.33 -4.52
C GLY A 275 13.49 12.56 -3.52
N LEU A 276 13.94 12.58 -2.27
CA LEU A 276 13.30 11.87 -1.17
C LEU A 276 11.92 12.44 -0.86
N VAL A 277 10.94 11.57 -0.66
CA VAL A 277 9.57 11.96 -0.31
C VAL A 277 9.28 11.69 1.16
N ARG A 278 8.53 12.58 1.81
CA ARG A 278 8.14 12.49 3.22
C ARG A 278 6.64 12.73 3.39
N PRO A 279 6.02 12.22 4.47
CA PRO A 279 4.66 12.61 4.81
C PRO A 279 4.62 14.12 5.10
N GLY A 280 3.68 14.83 4.49
CA GLY A 280 3.51 16.28 4.65
C GLY A 280 2.59 16.66 5.82
N ASN A 281 1.57 15.83 6.08
CA ASN A 281 0.57 16.06 7.13
C ASN A 281 0.41 14.87 8.10
N PHE A 282 1.25 13.84 7.96
CA PHE A 282 1.36 12.70 8.88
C PHE A 282 2.73 12.74 9.57
N ASN A 283 2.83 12.13 10.75
CA ASN A 283 4.11 11.97 11.43
C ASN A 283 4.95 10.88 10.77
N ASP A 284 6.26 10.94 10.95
CA ASP A 284 7.12 9.77 10.75
C ASP A 284 6.85 8.75 11.86
N ALA A 285 6.65 7.47 11.51
CA ALA A 285 6.39 6.41 12.48
C ALA A 285 7.65 6.02 13.28
N GLY A 286 8.85 6.33 12.79
CA GLY A 286 10.11 6.17 13.51
C GLY A 286 10.37 4.76 14.06
N LEU A 287 10.12 3.73 13.24
CA LEU A 287 10.35 2.34 13.62
C LEU A 287 11.86 2.05 13.75
N ASP A 288 12.27 1.45 14.88
CA ASP A 288 13.64 0.93 15.04
C ASP A 288 13.73 -0.46 14.41
N GLU A 289 14.29 -0.53 13.20
CA GLU A 289 14.35 -1.78 12.44
C GLU A 289 15.31 -2.80 13.07
N SER A 290 16.26 -2.35 13.89
CA SER A 290 17.16 -3.24 14.62
C SER A 290 16.46 -3.99 15.76
N ALA A 291 15.31 -3.49 16.21
CA ALA A 291 14.47 -4.13 17.22
C ALA A 291 13.56 -5.21 16.65
N VAL A 292 13.46 -5.36 15.32
CA VAL A 292 12.62 -6.37 14.67
C VAL A 292 13.09 -7.78 15.04
N ARG A 293 12.14 -8.69 15.29
CA ARG A 293 12.39 -10.09 15.65
C ARG A 293 11.62 -11.06 14.77
N PRO A 294 12.15 -12.27 14.54
CA PRO A 294 11.41 -13.32 13.85
C PRO A 294 10.28 -13.84 14.74
N THR A 295 9.11 -14.08 14.16
CA THR A 295 7.96 -14.73 14.81
C THR A 295 7.78 -16.17 14.35
N SER A 296 8.30 -16.49 13.17
CA SER A 296 8.45 -17.84 12.62
C SER A 296 9.68 -17.86 11.70
N PRO A 297 10.06 -19.00 11.10
CA PRO A 297 11.14 -19.04 10.12
C PRO A 297 10.91 -18.17 8.88
N PHE A 298 9.68 -17.72 8.64
CA PHE A 298 9.27 -16.98 7.45
C PHE A 298 8.57 -15.65 7.74
N THR A 299 8.43 -15.26 9.01
CA THR A 299 7.70 -14.04 9.40
C THR A 299 8.42 -13.29 10.51
N THR A 300 8.19 -11.97 10.58
CA THR A 300 8.73 -11.08 11.61
C THR A 300 7.61 -10.44 12.43
N ASP A 301 7.98 -9.69 13.47
CA ASP A 301 7.07 -8.82 14.23
C ASP A 301 6.97 -7.39 13.65
N TYR A 302 7.59 -7.14 12.49
CA TYR A 302 7.68 -5.81 11.86
C TYR A 302 6.32 -5.13 11.73
N GLN A 303 5.35 -5.82 11.13
CA GLN A 303 4.01 -5.26 10.89
C GLN A 303 3.28 -4.94 12.21
N THR A 304 3.54 -5.72 13.28
CA THR A 304 3.01 -5.45 14.62
C THR A 304 3.64 -4.21 15.24
N ARG A 305 4.96 -4.04 15.11
CA ARG A 305 5.69 -2.85 15.59
C ARG A 305 5.25 -1.60 14.85
N LEU A 306 5.14 -1.66 13.53
CA LEU A 306 4.63 -0.56 12.71
C LEU A 306 3.24 -0.13 13.19
N ARG A 307 2.34 -1.11 13.43
CA ARG A 307 1.02 -0.79 13.98
C ARG A 307 1.10 -0.09 15.33
N GLN A 308 1.94 -0.58 16.24
CA GLN A 308 2.09 0.03 17.57
C GLN A 308 2.60 1.48 17.49
N ASN A 309 3.59 1.75 16.65
CA ASN A 309 4.13 3.10 16.47
C ASN A 309 3.10 4.06 15.88
N VAL A 310 2.42 3.66 14.82
CA VAL A 310 1.39 4.49 14.20
C VAL A 310 0.22 4.72 15.17
N GLN A 311 -0.16 3.73 15.98
CA GLN A 311 -1.21 3.90 17.00
C GLN A 311 -0.79 4.87 18.10
N ALA A 312 0.48 4.81 18.53
CA ALA A 312 1.03 5.74 19.53
C ALA A 312 1.00 7.20 19.05
N LEU A 313 0.97 7.41 17.73
CA LEU A 313 0.86 8.71 17.06
C LEU A 313 -0.58 9.03 16.61
N GLY A 314 -1.58 8.36 17.20
CA GLY A 314 -3.00 8.63 16.96
C GLY A 314 -3.50 8.18 15.59
N GLY A 315 -2.82 7.23 14.94
CA GLY A 315 -3.18 6.73 13.61
C GLY A 315 -2.63 7.58 12.46
N LEU A 316 -2.08 8.76 12.74
CA LEU A 316 -1.60 9.72 11.74
C LEU A 316 -0.07 9.66 11.61
N ALA A 317 0.44 8.48 11.24
CA ALA A 317 1.86 8.30 10.98
C ALA A 317 2.13 7.32 9.83
N VAL A 318 3.28 7.50 9.20
CA VAL A 318 3.76 6.71 8.06
C VAL A 318 5.25 6.41 8.27
N GLU A 319 5.64 5.18 8.03
CA GLU A 319 7.04 4.74 8.06
C GLU A 319 7.67 4.85 6.68
N THR A 320 8.91 5.34 6.59
CA THR A 320 9.67 5.31 5.34
C THR A 320 10.51 4.03 5.28
N GLU A 321 9.97 2.98 4.67
CA GLU A 321 10.61 1.66 4.61
C GLU A 321 11.82 1.58 3.67
N PHE A 322 11.85 2.43 2.63
CA PHE A 322 12.95 2.48 1.67
C PHE A 322 13.03 3.86 1.03
N ALA A 323 14.25 4.32 0.76
CA ALA A 323 14.52 5.53 0.00
C ALA A 323 15.85 5.37 -0.73
N GLY A 324 15.88 5.56 -2.05
CA GLY A 324 17.15 5.56 -2.76
C GLY A 324 17.04 5.86 -4.25
N PRO A 325 18.19 6.01 -4.92
CA PRO A 325 18.25 6.16 -6.37
C PRO A 325 17.52 5.03 -7.09
N ALA A 326 16.85 5.35 -8.20
CA ALA A 326 16.13 4.37 -9.01
C ALA A 326 17.02 3.23 -9.53
N ASP A 327 18.33 3.48 -9.72
CA ASP A 327 19.33 2.46 -10.08
C ASP A 327 19.45 1.31 -9.06
N TYR A 328 18.95 1.50 -7.83
CA TYR A 328 18.94 0.44 -6.79
C TYR A 328 17.67 -0.41 -6.82
N VAL A 329 16.70 -0.05 -7.64
CA VAL A 329 15.40 -0.71 -7.77
C VAL A 329 15.42 -1.58 -9.02
N GLU A 330 15.50 -2.89 -8.83
CA GLU A 330 15.44 -3.84 -9.94
C GLU A 330 13.98 -4.02 -10.40
N ALA A 331 13.71 -3.71 -11.67
CA ALA A 331 12.41 -3.95 -12.29
C ALA A 331 12.54 -4.92 -13.48
N THR A 332 11.51 -5.74 -13.69
CA THR A 332 11.51 -6.77 -14.75
C THR A 332 10.55 -6.45 -15.90
N SER A 333 9.51 -5.67 -15.63
CA SER A 333 8.56 -5.17 -16.62
C SER A 333 9.08 -3.94 -17.36
N THR A 334 8.74 -3.83 -18.64
CA THR A 334 9.11 -2.70 -19.50
C THR A 334 8.56 -1.37 -18.98
N THR A 335 7.33 -1.37 -18.47
CA THR A 335 6.69 -0.17 -17.91
C THR A 335 7.44 0.36 -16.68
N SER A 336 7.75 -0.52 -15.73
CA SER A 336 8.52 -0.14 -14.53
C SER A 336 9.91 0.36 -14.90
N PHE A 337 10.59 -0.33 -15.82
CA PHE A 337 11.90 0.09 -16.31
C PHE A 337 11.86 1.48 -16.96
N ALA A 338 10.87 1.75 -17.83
CA ALA A 338 10.73 3.05 -18.49
C ALA A 338 10.47 4.21 -17.51
N ILE A 339 9.77 3.94 -16.41
CA ILE A 339 9.56 4.94 -15.35
C ILE A 339 10.85 5.14 -14.56
N LEU A 340 11.51 4.07 -14.13
CA LEU A 340 12.74 4.12 -13.32
C LEU A 340 13.93 4.71 -14.08
N ASP A 341 14.06 4.48 -15.39
CA ASP A 341 15.09 5.09 -16.24
C ASP A 341 14.94 6.62 -16.34
N ARG A 342 13.72 7.13 -16.14
CA ARG A 342 13.39 8.55 -16.24
C ARG A 342 13.44 9.28 -14.90
N ILE A 343 13.12 8.60 -13.80
CA ILE A 343 12.95 9.20 -12.48
C ILE A 343 14.12 8.85 -11.60
N GLY A 344 14.70 9.84 -10.91
CA GLY A 344 15.97 9.66 -10.21
C GLY A 344 15.88 8.93 -8.87
N PHE A 345 14.72 8.92 -8.21
CA PHE A 345 14.61 8.52 -6.81
C PHE A 345 13.29 7.79 -6.52
N VAL A 346 13.35 6.77 -5.66
CA VAL A 346 12.21 5.95 -5.24
C VAL A 346 12.11 5.97 -3.72
N THR A 347 10.91 6.25 -3.20
CA THR A 347 10.59 6.21 -1.78
C THR A 347 9.43 5.25 -1.53
N ARG A 348 9.59 4.28 -0.65
CA ARG A 348 8.52 3.41 -0.16
C ARG A 348 8.07 3.87 1.21
N LEU A 349 6.78 4.10 1.35
CA LEU A 349 6.13 4.53 2.57
C LEU A 349 5.04 3.52 2.95
N SER A 350 4.93 3.17 4.23
CA SER A 350 3.91 2.24 4.72
C SER A 350 3.24 2.73 5.99
N THR A 351 1.95 2.49 6.09
CA THR A 351 1.19 2.66 7.32
C THR A 351 0.21 1.52 7.53
N ARG A 352 -0.25 1.37 8.75
CA ARG A 352 -1.35 0.48 9.10
C ARG A 352 -2.37 1.30 9.85
N MET A 353 -3.65 1.22 9.55
CA MET A 353 -4.65 2.07 10.19
C MET A 353 -5.95 1.32 10.40
N ALA A 354 -6.59 1.55 11.55
CA ALA A 354 -7.96 1.12 11.78
C ALA A 354 -8.94 2.08 11.06
N PRO A 355 -10.15 1.63 10.70
CA PRO A 355 -11.16 2.48 10.05
C PRO A 355 -11.44 3.80 10.79
N GLU A 356 -11.41 3.80 12.13
CA GLU A 356 -11.66 4.99 12.95
C GLU A 356 -10.49 6.00 12.94
N GLU A 357 -9.30 5.57 12.50
CA GLU A 357 -8.09 6.40 12.39
C GLU A 357 -8.00 7.11 11.02
N MET A 358 -8.79 6.67 10.02
CA MET A 358 -8.80 7.20 8.65
C MET A 358 -9.58 8.52 8.53
N THR A 359 -9.23 9.51 9.34
CA THR A 359 -9.91 10.81 9.36
C THR A 359 -9.25 11.86 8.47
N THR A 360 -8.04 11.58 7.99
CA THR A 360 -7.20 12.49 7.21
C THR A 360 -6.52 11.72 6.10
N ASP A 361 -6.39 12.38 4.96
CA ASP A 361 -5.75 11.83 3.77
C ASP A 361 -4.27 12.19 3.78
N PRO A 362 -3.34 11.21 3.73
CA PRO A 362 -1.92 11.51 3.73
C PRO A 362 -1.53 12.19 2.42
N ILE A 363 -0.82 13.31 2.56
CA ILE A 363 -0.17 14.05 1.49
C ILE A 363 1.32 13.79 1.60
N PHE A 364 1.98 13.68 0.46
CA PHE A 364 3.41 13.44 0.40
C PHE A 364 4.12 14.60 -0.28
N LEU A 365 5.23 15.03 0.33
CA LEU A 365 6.01 16.16 -0.12
C LEU A 365 7.41 15.70 -0.47
N GLU A 366 7.85 16.10 -1.65
CA GLU A 366 9.24 15.94 -2.04
C GLU A 366 10.13 16.88 -1.23
N THR A 367 11.29 16.37 -0.85
CA THR A 367 12.33 17.10 -0.13
C THR A 367 13.57 17.21 -1.02
N PRO A 368 14.38 18.26 -0.85
CA PRO A 368 15.66 18.39 -1.57
C PRO A 368 16.71 17.37 -1.09
N GLU A 369 16.39 16.55 -0.10
CA GLU A 369 17.27 15.53 0.45
C GLU A 369 17.35 14.32 -0.50
N GLN A 370 18.50 13.65 -0.48
CA GLN A 370 18.70 12.37 -1.17
C GLN A 370 19.20 11.30 -0.18
N THR A 371 18.77 11.42 1.06
CA THR A 371 19.11 10.46 2.12
C THR A 371 18.60 9.09 1.72
N THR A 372 19.50 8.11 1.69
CA THR A 372 19.13 6.73 1.39
C THR A 372 18.73 5.99 2.66
N ILE A 373 17.68 5.18 2.56
CA ILE A 373 17.20 4.27 3.60
C ILE A 373 17.27 2.87 3.02
N SER A 374 18.08 2.01 3.66
CA SER A 374 18.30 0.63 3.23
C SER A 374 17.04 -0.17 3.44
N ARG A 375 16.71 -1.03 2.48
CA ARG A 375 15.70 -2.08 2.68
C ARG A 375 16.27 -3.33 3.34
N ASP A 376 17.59 -3.49 3.39
CA ASP A 376 18.26 -4.68 3.92
C ASP A 376 18.82 -4.41 5.32
N TYR A 377 18.36 -5.20 6.29
CA TYR A 377 18.74 -5.12 7.70
C TYR A 377 19.34 -6.45 8.16
N THR A 378 20.53 -6.41 8.77
CA THR A 378 21.16 -7.59 9.37
C THR A 378 21.15 -7.47 10.89
N ILE A 379 20.54 -8.43 11.57
CA ILE A 379 20.29 -8.41 13.01
C ILE A 379 20.93 -9.65 13.66
N ASP A 380 21.83 -9.44 14.60
CA ASP A 380 22.42 -10.52 15.40
C ASP A 380 21.47 -10.93 16.52
N VAL A 381 21.00 -12.18 16.45
CA VAL A 381 20.10 -12.80 17.42
C VAL A 381 20.77 -13.95 18.18
N THR A 382 22.11 -14.04 18.14
CA THR A 382 22.88 -15.13 18.76
C THR A 382 22.53 -15.36 20.24
N ASN A 383 22.18 -14.30 20.96
CA ASN A 383 21.87 -14.35 22.40
C ASN A 383 20.38 -14.13 22.70
N ASP A 384 19.50 -14.32 21.71
CA ASP A 384 18.06 -14.14 21.83
C ASP A 384 17.35 -15.50 21.69
N ASP A 385 17.17 -16.21 22.81
CA ASP A 385 16.58 -17.55 22.84
C ASP A 385 15.19 -17.61 22.20
N ALA A 386 14.40 -16.54 22.33
CA ALA A 386 13.07 -16.46 21.73
C ALA A 386 13.16 -16.36 20.20
N ALA A 387 14.06 -15.50 19.70
CA ALA A 387 14.31 -15.39 18.27
C ALA A 387 14.90 -16.68 17.68
N LEU A 388 15.85 -17.33 18.35
CA LEU A 388 16.41 -18.62 17.94
C LEU A 388 15.31 -19.69 17.88
N THR A 389 14.46 -19.76 18.90
CA THR A 389 13.32 -20.68 18.94
C THR A 389 12.34 -20.42 17.79
N ALA A 390 12.01 -19.15 17.51
CA ALA A 390 11.13 -18.77 16.40
C ALA A 390 11.71 -19.14 15.03
N LEU A 391 13.03 -19.11 14.89
CA LEU A 391 13.75 -19.56 13.69
C LEU A 391 13.92 -21.09 13.61
N GLY A 392 13.47 -21.84 14.62
CA GLY A 392 13.67 -23.29 14.71
C GLY A 392 15.10 -23.71 15.01
N VAL A 393 15.92 -22.79 15.55
CA VAL A 393 17.30 -23.04 15.99
C VAL A 393 17.28 -23.37 17.47
N GLN A 394 17.88 -24.49 17.88
CA GLN A 394 18.03 -24.77 19.31
C GLN A 394 18.97 -23.74 19.94
N PRO A 395 18.56 -23.07 21.04
CA PRO A 395 19.47 -22.21 21.80
C PRO A 395 20.71 -22.98 22.23
N ALA A 396 21.86 -22.31 22.26
CA ALA A 396 23.03 -22.89 22.88
C ALA A 396 22.66 -23.24 24.32
N ALA A 397 22.87 -24.49 24.74
CA ALA A 397 22.59 -24.89 26.11
C ALA A 397 23.36 -23.95 27.04
N THR A 398 22.64 -23.08 27.75
CA THR A 398 23.20 -22.33 28.87
C THR A 398 23.75 -23.39 29.81
N GLY A 399 25.06 -23.32 30.05
CA GLY A 399 25.80 -24.38 30.69
C GLY A 399 25.01 -24.96 31.85
N ALA A 400 24.64 -26.24 31.74
CA ALA A 400 24.47 -27.04 32.92
C ALA A 400 25.76 -26.81 33.70
N ASP A 401 25.62 -26.12 34.83
CA ASP A 401 26.66 -25.97 35.83
C ASP A 401 27.30 -27.35 35.95
N THR A 402 28.51 -27.50 35.42
CA THR A 402 29.36 -28.62 35.81
C THR A 402 29.73 -28.26 37.24
N ALA A 403 28.83 -28.58 38.16
CA ALA A 403 29.21 -28.85 39.52
C ALA A 403 30.32 -29.90 39.40
N ASP A 404 31.55 -29.43 39.55
CA ASP A 404 32.69 -30.23 39.95
C ASP A 404 32.29 -30.92 41.25
N ASP A 405 31.60 -32.06 41.12
CA ASP A 405 31.56 -33.08 42.17
C ASP A 405 32.94 -33.75 42.16
N ASP A 406 33.86 -33.05 42.81
CA ASP A 406 35.21 -33.48 43.15
C ASP A 406 35.13 -34.54 44.27
N ASP A 407 34.44 -35.66 44.00
CA ASP A 407 34.33 -36.80 44.92
C ASP A 407 35.29 -37.91 44.52
N GLY A 408 36.48 -37.84 45.10
CA GLY A 408 37.02 -38.93 45.90
C GLY A 408 37.06 -40.32 45.26
N CYS A 409 38.17 -40.59 44.59
CA CYS A 409 38.60 -41.94 44.21
C CYS A 409 38.61 -42.90 45.43
N THR A 410 37.66 -43.84 45.50
CA THR A 410 37.78 -45.06 46.30
C THR A 410 37.32 -46.30 45.52
N ALA A 411 38.10 -47.37 45.66
CA ALA A 411 38.11 -48.54 44.81
C ALA A 411 36.98 -49.55 45.10
N ALA A 412 36.38 -50.09 44.03
CA ALA A 412 35.81 -51.44 43.96
C ALA A 412 35.71 -51.79 42.46
N GLY A 413 36.35 -52.83 41.94
CA GLY A 413 35.96 -54.22 42.16
C GLY A 413 35.55 -54.80 40.81
N ARG A 414 36.38 -55.70 40.27
CA ARG A 414 36.18 -56.39 38.98
C ARG A 414 34.77 -56.96 38.84
N ASN A 415 34.12 -56.75 37.70
CA ASN A 415 33.41 -57.86 37.05
C ASN A 415 33.33 -57.70 35.53
N ARG A 416 34.00 -58.62 34.83
CA ARG A 416 33.88 -58.86 33.39
C ARG A 416 32.74 -59.84 33.19
N SER A 417 31.86 -59.60 32.21
CA SER A 417 31.11 -60.62 31.46
C SER A 417 30.26 -59.97 30.33
N PRO A 418 29.91 -60.71 29.26
CA PRO A 418 30.32 -60.32 27.91
C PRO A 418 29.17 -59.95 26.95
N LEU A 419 29.55 -59.27 25.86
CA LEU A 419 28.76 -59.06 24.64
C LEU A 419 28.29 -60.39 24.01
N PRO A 420 27.09 -60.45 23.41
CA PRO A 420 26.78 -61.42 22.37
C PRO A 420 26.79 -60.79 20.98
N LEU A 421 27.27 -61.61 20.05
CA LEU A 421 27.58 -61.38 18.64
C LEU A 421 26.37 -61.00 17.77
N LEU A 422 26.69 -60.17 16.77
CA LEU A 422 26.06 -60.02 15.46
C LEU A 422 25.58 -61.35 14.84
N TRP A 423 24.35 -61.35 14.31
CA TRP A 423 23.93 -62.23 13.21
C TRP A 423 23.52 -61.37 12.01
N LEU A 424 24.29 -61.49 10.93
CA LEU A 424 23.98 -60.99 9.59
C LEU A 424 23.01 -61.96 8.90
N VAL A 425 21.92 -61.44 8.34
CA VAL A 425 21.04 -62.16 7.39
C VAL A 425 21.02 -61.37 6.08
N PRO A 426 21.35 -61.96 4.92
CA PRO A 426 21.24 -61.29 3.63
C PRO A 426 19.87 -61.54 3.00
N VAL A 427 19.19 -60.47 2.56
CA VAL A 427 17.96 -60.54 1.75
C VAL A 427 18.34 -60.67 0.27
N ALA A 428 17.91 -61.77 -0.35
CA ALA A 428 18.07 -62.06 -1.76
C ALA A 428 17.02 -61.32 -2.61
N LEU A 429 17.49 -60.57 -3.61
CA LEU A 429 16.66 -60.01 -4.69
C LEU A 429 16.55 -61.04 -5.83
N LEU A 430 15.32 -61.46 -6.15
CA LEU A 430 14.97 -62.32 -7.28
C LEU A 430 14.11 -61.49 -8.25
N LEU A 431 14.72 -61.00 -9.34
CA LEU A 431 14.00 -60.50 -10.51
C LEU A 431 14.39 -61.33 -11.73
N ARG A 432 13.47 -62.21 -12.14
CA ARG A 432 13.53 -63.02 -13.35
C ARG A 432 12.52 -62.45 -14.34
N ARG A 433 12.98 -61.87 -15.46
CA ARG A 433 12.14 -61.61 -16.64
C ARG A 433 12.94 -61.81 -17.93
N ARG A 434 12.64 -62.89 -18.64
CA ARG A 434 12.86 -63.22 -20.07
C ARG A 434 11.74 -64.22 -20.39
N SER A 435 11.00 -64.22 -21.49
CA SER A 435 10.82 -63.37 -22.67
C SER A 435 9.76 -64.10 -23.51
N ARG A 436 8.81 -63.37 -24.10
CA ARG A 436 7.70 -63.83 -24.98
C ARG A 436 6.57 -64.60 -24.31
#